data_AF-A0A2I0T064-F1
#
_entry.id   AF-A0A2I0T064-F1
#
_cell.length_a   1.000
_cell.length_b   1.000
_cell.length_c   1.000
_cell.angle_alpha   90.00
_cell.angle_beta   90.00
_cell.angle_gamma   90.00
#
_symmetry.space_group_name_H-M   'P 1'
#
loop_
_entity.id
_entity.type
_entity.pdbx_description
1 polymer ?
#
loop_
_entity_poly.entity_id
_entity_poly.type
_entity_poly.pdbx_seq_one_letter_code
_entity_poly.pdbx_strand_id
1 'polypeptide(L)' 'MVTRCLAVELQEKGILCAAIHPGWVKTDMGTEEAPLMVEHSVRGILTVLANLSQDTSGTFLDWEGNSLPW' A
#
# COMPACT_ATOMS: atom_id res chain seq x y z
N MET A 1 -11.68 3.63 -5.09
CA MET A 1 -12.58 3.01 -4.10
C MET A 1 -12.73 1.48 -4.20
N VAL A 2 -12.32 0.79 -5.28
CA VAL A 2 -12.46 -0.69 -5.41
C VAL A 2 -11.89 -1.46 -4.21
N THR A 3 -10.72 -1.08 -3.69
CA THR A 3 -10.12 -1.70 -2.51
C THR A 3 -11.03 -1.69 -1.29
N ARG A 4 -11.79 -0.60 -1.05
CA ARG A 4 -12.74 -0.53 0.08
C ARG A 4 -13.89 -1.49 -0.09
N CYS A 5 -14.40 -1.64 -1.31
CA CYS A 5 -15.45 -2.62 -1.61
C CYS A 5 -14.95 -4.05 -1.36
N LEU A 6 -13.77 -4.39 -1.87
CA LEU A 6 -13.16 -5.71 -1.68
C LEU A 6 -12.86 -6.01 -0.20
N ALA A 7 -12.42 -5.03 0.57
CA ALA A 7 -12.17 -5.18 2.00
C ALA A 7 -13.44 -5.61 2.76
N VAL A 8 -14.61 -5.07 2.39
CA VAL A 8 -15.90 -5.44 2.97
C VAL A 8 -16.35 -6.81 2.46
N GLU A 9 -16.32 -7.03 1.14
CA GLU A 9 -16.81 -8.27 0.52
C GLU A 9 -16.01 -9.52 0.94
N LEU A 10 -14.71 -9.35 1.21
CA LEU A 10 -13.82 -10.47 1.52
C LEU A 10 -13.52 -10.63 3.01
N GLN A 11 -14.10 -9.77 3.87
CA GLN A 11 -13.88 -9.79 5.32
C GLN A 11 -14.22 -11.15 5.94
N GLU A 12 -15.39 -11.73 5.61
CA GLU A 12 -15.82 -13.02 6.15
C GLU A 12 -14.90 -14.19 5.72
N LYS A 13 -14.11 -14.00 4.66
CA LYS A 13 -13.12 -14.97 4.19
C LYS A 13 -11.74 -14.78 4.83
N GLY A 14 -11.58 -13.77 5.70
CA GLY A 14 -10.30 -13.43 6.33
C GLY A 14 -9.25 -12.88 5.37
N ILE A 15 -9.66 -12.29 4.24
CA ILE A 15 -8.74 -11.71 3.26
C ILE A 15 -8.63 -10.20 3.52
N LEU A 16 -7.42 -9.75 3.83
CA LEU A 16 -7.10 -8.33 4.00
C LEU A 16 -6.87 -7.66 2.65
N CYS A 17 -7.37 -6.44 2.48
CA CYS A 17 -7.19 -5.64 1.28
C CYS A 17 -6.62 -4.27 1.66
N ALA A 18 -5.62 -3.76 0.96
CA ALA A 18 -5.11 -2.40 1.15
C ALA A 18 -4.68 -1.81 -0.19
N ALA A 19 -4.82 -0.49 -0.34
CA ALA A 19 -4.23 0.25 -1.45
C ALA A 19 -2.92 0.83 -0.97
N ILE A 20 -1.87 0.72 -1.77
CA ILE A 20 -0.53 1.14 -1.38
C ILE A 20 0.01 2.13 -2.42
N HIS A 21 0.36 3.33 -1.96
CA HIS A 21 1.18 4.25 -2.72
C HIS A 21 2.66 3.89 -2.51
N PRO A 22 3.39 3.45 -3.54
CA PRO A 22 4.79 3.05 -3.38
C PRO A 22 5.78 4.22 -3.18
N GLY A 23 5.30 5.46 -3.07
CA GLY A 23 6.10 6.66 -3.31
C GLY A 23 6.36 6.92 -4.80
N TRP A 24 7.17 7.93 -5.11
CA TRP A 24 7.67 8.18 -6.46
C TRP A 24 9.01 7.47 -6.63
N VAL A 25 8.99 6.33 -7.34
CA VAL A 25 10.07 5.34 -7.35
C VAL A 25 10.86 5.34 -8.66
N LYS A 26 12.18 5.25 -8.60
CA LYS A 26 13.10 5.14 -9.75
C LYS A 26 12.88 3.85 -10.53
N THR A 27 12.01 3.93 -11.51
CA THR A 27 11.58 2.86 -12.41
C THR A 27 11.33 3.49 -13.78
N ASP A 28 11.10 2.70 -14.83
CA ASP A 28 10.76 3.26 -16.14
C ASP A 28 9.56 4.22 -16.09
N MET A 29 8.56 3.92 -15.25
CA MET A 29 7.38 4.78 -15.05
C MET A 29 7.68 6.02 -14.19
N GLY A 30 8.56 5.89 -13.20
CA GLY A 30 8.91 7.00 -12.31
C GLY A 30 10.06 7.87 -12.81
N THR A 31 10.83 7.41 -13.80
CA THR A 31 12.04 8.05 -14.36
C THR A 31 13.19 8.17 -13.35
N GLU A 32 14.35 8.64 -13.81
CA GLU A 32 15.55 8.84 -12.98
C GLU A 32 15.42 9.97 -11.95
N GLU A 33 14.48 10.90 -12.17
CA GLU A 33 14.21 12.04 -11.28
C GLU A 33 13.46 11.64 -10.00
N ALA A 34 12.88 10.44 -9.98
CA ALA A 34 12.20 9.93 -8.80
C ALA A 34 13.15 9.88 -7.59
N PRO A 35 12.77 10.38 -6.41
CA PRO A 35 13.70 10.45 -5.28
C PRO A 35 13.92 9.10 -4.59
N LEU A 36 13.01 8.14 -4.76
CA LEU A 36 12.99 6.89 -4.00
C LEU A 36 13.55 5.72 -4.83
N MET A 37 14.52 4.99 -4.28
CA MET A 37 14.99 3.73 -4.87
C MET A 37 13.96 2.62 -4.71
N VAL A 38 13.93 1.69 -5.68
CA VAL A 38 13.02 0.54 -5.68
C VAL A 38 13.13 -0.28 -4.39
N GLU A 39 14.36 -0.52 -3.94
CA GLU A 39 14.65 -1.35 -2.76
C GLU A 39 14.08 -0.74 -1.47
N HIS A 40 14.09 0.59 -1.35
CA HIS A 40 13.53 1.30 -0.21
C HIS A 40 12.00 1.25 -0.22
N SER A 41 11.39 1.52 -1.37
CA SER A 41 9.95 1.42 -1.57
C SER A 41 9.44 0.02 -1.21
N VAL A 42 10.03 -1.03 -1.81
CA VAL A 42 9.60 -2.41 -1.60
C VAL A 42 9.80 -2.86 -0.15
N ARG A 43 10.92 -2.49 0.50
CA ARG A 43 11.14 -2.81 1.92
C ARG A 43 10.10 -2.16 2.83
N GLY A 44 9.75 -0.90 2.56
CA GLY A 44 8.69 -0.21 3.28
C GLY A 44 7.34 -0.90 3.09
N ILE A 45 6.97 -1.19 1.84
CA ILE A 45 5.71 -1.91 1.51
C ILE A 45 5.65 -3.25 2.23
N LEU A 46 6.72 -4.05 2.23
CA LEU A 46 6.74 -5.33 2.96
C LEU A 46 6.53 -5.13 4.47
N THR A 47 7.07 -4.05 5.04
CA THR A 47 6.86 -3.70 6.45
C THR A 47 5.40 -3.31 6.71
N VAL A 48 4.78 -2.53 5.82
CA VAL A 48 3.36 -2.19 5.91
C VAL A 48 2.49 -3.44 5.82
N LEU A 49 2.74 -4.31 4.84
CA LEU A 49 2.00 -5.56 4.67
C LEU A 49 2.13 -6.49 5.88
N ALA A 50 3.31 -6.57 6.49
CA ALA A 50 3.54 -7.38 7.70
C ALA A 50 2.78 -6.87 8.93
N ASN A 51 2.38 -5.59 8.94
CA ASN A 51 1.63 -4.97 10.03
C ASN A 51 0.14 -4.76 9.69
N LEU A 52 -0.33 -5.22 8.52
CA LEU A 52 -1.74 -5.16 8.18
C LEU A 52 -2.58 -6.04 9.12
N SER A 53 -3.77 -5.56 9.40
CA SER A 53 -4.74 -6.20 10.27
C SER A 53 -6.15 -5.98 9.73
N GLN A 54 -7.14 -6.60 10.37
CA GLN A 54 -8.54 -6.41 10.01
C GLN A 54 -8.96 -4.93 10.13
N ASP A 55 -8.43 -4.21 11.13
CA ASP A 55 -8.73 -2.80 11.39
C ASP A 55 -8.15 -1.86 10.32
N THR A 56 -7.05 -2.27 9.68
CA THR A 56 -6.40 -1.52 8.60
C THR A 56 -6.82 -2.00 7.21
N SER A 57 -7.69 -3.02 7.11
CA SER A 57 -8.25 -3.48 5.84
C SER A 57 -9.15 -2.39 5.22
N GLY A 58 -8.98 -2.15 3.93
CA GLY A 58 -9.67 -1.11 3.16
C GLY A 58 -9.03 0.27 3.27
N THR A 59 -7.88 0.41 3.92
CA THR A 59 -7.15 1.69 3.98
C THR A 59 -6.34 1.97 2.71
N PHE A 60 -5.96 3.23 2.55
CA PHE A 60 -4.98 3.67 1.57
C PHE A 60 -3.75 4.18 2.33
N LEU A 61 -2.61 3.52 2.14
CA LEU A 61 -1.38 3.79 2.87
C LEU A 61 -0.25 4.12 1.88
N ASP A 62 0.76 4.85 2.31
CA ASP A 62 2.03 4.92 1.60
C ASP A 62 2.99 3.79 2.02
N TRP A 63 4.16 3.73 1.38
CA TRP A 63 5.23 2.77 1.65
C TRP A 63 5.86 2.91 3.05
N GLU A 64 5.64 4.03 3.75
CA GLU A 64 6.08 4.25 5.14
C GLU A 64 5.00 3.85 6.16
N GLY A 65 3.78 3.56 5.68
CA GLY A 65 2.63 3.19 6.50
C GLY A 65 1.75 4.37 6.90
N ASN A 66 1.97 5.56 6.36
CA ASN A 66 1.12 6.71 6.63
C ASN A 66 -0.21 6.57 5.89
N SER A 67 -1.31 6.92 6.56
CA SER A 67 -2.63 6.96 5.92
C SER A 67 -2.74 8.14 4.95
N LEU A 68 -3.17 7.84 3.73
CA LEU A 68 -3.44 8.83 2.70
C LEU A 68 -4.96 9.05 2.57
N PRO A 69 -5.40 10.29 2.25
CA PRO A 69 -6.79 10.55 1.92
C PRO A 69 -7.19 9.88 0.60
N TRP A 70 -8.46 9.49 0.49
CA TRP A 70 -9.06 8.95 -0.73
C TRP A 70 -9.38 10.03 -1.76
#